data_AF-A0A962XLL9-F1
#
_entry.id   AF-A0A962XLL9-F1
#
_cell.length_a   1.000
_cell.length_b   1.000
_cell.length_c   1.000
_cell.angle_alpha   90.00
_cell.angle_beta   90.00
_cell.angle_gamma   90.00
#
_symmetry.space_group_name_H-M   'P 1'
#
loop_
_entity.id
_entity.type
_entity.pdbx_description
1 polymer ?
#
loop_
_entity_poly.entity_id
_entity_poly.type
_entity_poly.pdbx_seq_one_letter_code
_entity_poly.pdbx_strand_id
1 'polypeptide(L)' 'MSDARQAIRSAEAVGALQRSPQTLMEAQHLLREAQTHLESGAYEDARQYALDARRQAIKAREIALRKKNTFDSNQTP' A
#
# COMPACT_ATOMS: atom_id res chain seq x y z
N MET A 1 1.90 -10.33 7.83
CA MET A 1 0.69 -9.50 7.58
C MET A 1 0.63 -8.20 8.37
N SER A 2 1.03 -8.14 9.66
CA SER A 2 0.97 -6.88 10.44
C SER A 2 1.69 -5.73 9.74
N ASP A 3 2.88 -5.98 9.18
CA ASP A 3 3.66 -4.99 8.44
C ASP A 3 2.95 -4.47 7.20
N ALA A 4 2.25 -5.34 6.47
CA ALA A 4 1.46 -4.95 5.30
C ALA A 4 0.31 -4.02 5.69
N ARG A 5 -0.43 -4.35 6.77
CA ARG A 5 -1.49 -3.49 7.31
C ARG A 5 -0.95 -2.12 7.74
N GLN A 6 0.19 -2.10 8.45
CA GLN A 6 0.83 -0.86 8.87
C GLN A 6 1.28 -0.01 7.67
N ALA A 7 1.82 -0.64 6.63
CA ALA A 7 2.23 0.04 5.41
C ALA A 7 1.03 0.65 4.66
N ILE A 8 -0.08 -0.09 4.53
CA ILE A 8 -1.32 0.41 3.92
C ILE A 8 -1.84 1.63 4.68
N ARG A 9 -1.95 1.55 6.00
CA ARG A 9 -2.36 2.72 6.82
C ARG A 9 -1.43 3.91 6.65
N SER A 10 -0.12 3.66 6.54
CA SER A 10 0.86 4.72 6.31
C SER A 10 0.71 5.38 4.94
N ALA A 11 0.31 4.63 3.92
CA ALA A 11 -0.01 5.16 2.60
C ALA A 11 -1.30 5.99 2.60
N GLU A 12 -2.35 5.49 3.27
CA GLU A 12 -3.62 6.19 3.44
C GLU A 12 -3.44 7.52 4.17
N ALA A 13 -2.65 7.54 5.25
CA ALA A 13 -2.36 8.74 6.04
C ALA A 13 -1.71 9.87 5.24
N VAL A 14 -1.00 9.54 4.16
CA VAL A 14 -0.38 10.53 3.25
C VAL A 14 -1.21 10.75 1.99
N GLY A 15 -2.50 10.36 1.97
CA GLY A 15 -3.42 10.60 0.86
C GLY A 15 -3.13 9.76 -0.39
N ALA A 16 -2.64 8.53 -0.22
CA ALA A 16 -2.43 7.63 -1.36
C ALA A 16 -3.74 7.25 -2.06
N LEU A 17 -4.89 7.30 -1.40
CA LEU A 17 -6.21 7.09 -2.02
C LEU A 17 -6.46 8.05 -3.18
N GLN A 18 -6.05 9.32 -3.06
CA GLN A 18 -6.25 10.32 -4.11
C GLN A 18 -5.08 10.35 -5.10
N ARG A 19 -3.85 10.14 -4.60
CA ARG A 19 -2.63 10.36 -5.37
C ARG A 19 -2.08 9.10 -6.04
N SER A 20 -2.34 7.92 -5.50
CA SER A 20 -1.91 6.61 -6.01
C SER A 20 -2.98 5.52 -5.80
N PRO A 21 -4.23 5.74 -6.29
CA PRO A 21 -5.35 4.83 -6.01
C PRO A 21 -5.07 3.41 -6.50
N GLN A 22 -4.53 3.24 -7.72
CA GLN A 22 -4.27 1.93 -8.30
C GLN A 22 -3.28 1.10 -7.46
N THR A 23 -2.14 1.68 -7.09
CA THR A 23 -1.12 1.01 -6.28
C THR A 23 -1.63 0.67 -4.87
N LEU A 24 -2.45 1.54 -4.28
CA LEU A 24 -3.04 1.29 -2.97
C LEU A 24 -4.10 0.18 -3.02
N MET A 25 -4.95 0.17 -4.05
CA MET A 25 -5.93 -0.89 -4.26
C MET A 25 -5.26 -2.25 -4.49
N GLU A 26 -4.15 -2.28 -5.23
CA GLU A 26 -3.36 -3.50 -5.42
C GLU A 26 -2.79 -4.02 -4.09
N ALA A 27 -2.24 -3.13 -3.26
CA ALA A 27 -1.77 -3.50 -1.92
C ALA A 27 -2.89 -4.11 -1.04
N GLN A 28 -4.08 -3.49 -1.07
CA GLN A 28 -5.24 -3.99 -0.34
C GLN A 28 -5.75 -5.33 -0.89
N HIS A 29 -5.71 -5.53 -2.21
CA HIS A 29 -6.09 -6.79 -2.85
C HIS A 29 -5.13 -7.92 -2.46
N LEU A 30 -3.82 -7.71 -2.57
CA LEU A 30 -2.81 -8.68 -2.17
C LEU A 30 -2.94 -9.06 -0.68
N LEU A 31 -3.30 -8.10 0.19
CA LEU A 31 -3.56 -8.41 1.59
C LEU A 31 -4.81 -9.29 1.80
N ARG A 32 -5.85 -9.13 0.97
CA ARG A 32 -7.02 -10.03 0.99
C ARG A 32 -6.66 -11.42 0.51
N GLU A 33 -5.91 -11.55 -0.58
CA GLU A 33 -5.42 -12.86 -1.06
C GLU A 33 -4.57 -13.53 0.02
N ALA A 34 -3.68 -12.78 0.67
CA ALA A 34 -2.88 -13.28 1.78
C ALA A 34 -3.76 -13.87 2.90
N GLN A 35 -4.87 -13.20 3.24
CA GLN A 35 -5.82 -13.65 4.25
C GLN A 35 -6.53 -14.93 3.82
N THR A 36 -6.98 -15.01 2.56
CA THR A 36 -7.60 -16.22 2.00
C THR A 36 -6.65 -17.42 2.05
N HIS A 37 -5.39 -17.25 1.66
CA HIS A 37 -4.38 -18.31 1.74
C HIS A 37 -4.05 -18.70 3.19
N LEU A 38 -4.06 -17.75 4.12
CA LEU A 38 -3.85 -18.05 5.55
C LEU A 38 -4.98 -18.92 6.09
N GLU A 39 -6.23 -18.59 5.74
CA GLU A 39 -7.42 -19.33 6.16
C GLU A 39 -7.47 -20.74 5.57
N SER A 40 -6.93 -20.94 4.36
CA SER A 40 -6.81 -22.26 3.73
C SER A 40 -5.59 -23.07 4.19
N GLY A 41 -4.76 -22.54 5.11
CA GLY A 41 -3.53 -23.19 5.57
C GLY A 41 -2.36 -23.11 4.59
N ALA A 42 -2.47 -22.33 3.51
CA ALA A 42 -1.41 -22.08 2.54
C ALA A 42 -0.47 -20.97 3.05
N TYR A 43 0.31 -21.28 4.10
CA TYR A 43 1.08 -20.27 4.84
C TYR A 43 2.20 -19.60 4.02
N GLU A 44 2.88 -20.34 3.14
CA GLU A 44 3.92 -19.78 2.27
C GLU A 44 3.34 -18.77 1.28
N ASP A 45 2.23 -19.12 0.62
CA ASP A 45 1.52 -18.20 -0.28
C ASP A 45 1.02 -16.97 0.49
N ALA A 46 0.39 -17.18 1.65
CA ALA A 46 -0.07 -16.10 2.52
C ALA A 46 1.06 -15.14 2.89
N ARG A 47 2.25 -15.67 3.17
CA ARG A 47 3.45 -14.89 3.48
C ARG A 47 3.90 -14.09 2.26
N GLN A 48 3.96 -14.71 1.09
CA GLN A 48 4.37 -14.05 -0.14
C GLN A 48 3.42 -12.90 -0.51
N TYR A 49 2.11 -13.16 -0.54
CA TYR A 49 1.10 -12.14 -0.79
C TYR A 49 1.17 -10.98 0.22
N ALA A 50 1.44 -11.26 1.50
CA ALA A 50 1.60 -10.22 2.51
C ALA A 50 2.86 -9.36 2.29
N LEU A 51 3.97 -9.95 1.82
CA LEU A 51 5.18 -9.19 1.46
C LEU A 51 4.90 -8.31 0.24
N ASP A 52 4.15 -8.80 -0.73
CA ASP A 52 3.81 -8.07 -1.94
C ASP A 52 2.86 -6.91 -1.64
N ALA A 53 1.86 -7.14 -0.79
CA ALA A 53 1.00 -6.09 -0.25
C ALA A 53 1.80 -4.98 0.43
N ARG A 54 2.80 -5.35 1.25
CA ARG A 54 3.69 -4.38 1.91
C ARG A 54 4.50 -3.57 0.89
N ARG A 55 5.07 -4.22 -0.12
CA ARG A 55 5.85 -3.55 -1.19
C ARG A 55 4.99 -2.53 -1.95
N GLN A 56 3.78 -2.93 -2.35
CA GLN A 56 2.86 -2.04 -3.05
C GLN A 56 2.40 -0.87 -2.18
N ALA A 57 2.14 -1.10 -0.89
CA ALA A 57 1.76 -0.03 0.04
C ALA A 57 2.87 1.01 0.22
N ILE A 58 4.14 0.58 0.34
CA ILE A 58 5.29 1.50 0.39
C ILE A 58 5.37 2.32 -0.90
N LYS A 59 5.24 1.68 -2.06
CA LYS A 59 5.24 2.36 -3.37
C LYS A 59 4.10 3.37 -3.47
N ALA A 60 2.89 3.02 -3.02
CA ALA A 60 1.75 3.92 -3.00
C ALA A 60 2.00 5.17 -2.14
N ARG A 61 2.58 4.97 -0.95
CA ARG A 61 3.01 6.05 -0.04
C ARG A 61 4.04 6.97 -0.70
N GLU A 62 5.07 6.42 -1.33
CA GLU A 62 6.11 7.20 -2.01
C GLU A 62 5.56 8.05 -3.16
N ILE A 63 4.70 7.48 -4.00
CA ILE A 63 4.02 8.22 -5.08
C ILE A 63 3.18 9.36 -4.50
N ALA A 64 2.45 9.09 -3.41
CA ALA A 64 1.62 10.09 -2.76
C ALA A 64 2.45 11.23 -2.17
N LEU A 65 3.58 10.93 -1.52
CA LEU A 65 4.49 11.93 -0.98
C LEU A 65 5.17 12.75 -2.09
N ARG A 66 5.62 12.11 -3.18
CA ARG A 66 6.20 12.82 -4.33
C ARG A 66 5.20 13.79 -4.96
N LYS A 67 3.98 13.32 -5.24
CA LYS A 67 2.91 14.17 -5.78
C LYS A 67 2.58 15.31 -4.82
N LYS A 68 2.49 15.05 -3.51
CA LYS A 68 2.27 16.09 -2.49
C LYS A 68 3.33 17.20 -2.60
N ASN A 69 4.61 16.83 -2.65
CA ASN A 69 5.70 17.81 -2.75
C ASN A 69 5.65 18.61 -4.06
N THR A 70 5.26 18.00 -5.19
CA THR A 70 5.10 18.73 -6.46
C THR A 70 3.95 19.75 -6.42
N PHE A 71 2.85 19.44 -5.72
CA PHE A 71 1.75 20.39 -5.53
C PHE A 71 2.12 21.52 -4.56
N ASP A 72 2.81 21.22 -3.45
CA ASP A 72 3.24 22.24 -2.48
C ASP A 72 4.32 23.18 -3.06
N SER A 73 5.15 22.73 -4.01
CA SER A 73 6.23 23.55 -4.60
C SER A 73 5.78 24.53 -5.69
N ASN A 74 4.57 24.36 -6.23
CA ASN A 74 4.02 25.24 -7.28
C ASN A 74 3.17 26.39 -6.72
N GLN A 75 3.21 26.61 -5.40
CA GLN A 75 2.58 27.75 -4.73
C GLN A 75 3.64 28.61 -4.03
N THR A 76 4.42 29.35 -4.81
CA THR A 76 5.16 30.51 -4.27
C THR A 76 5.12 31.63 -5.32
N PRO A 77 4.57 32.82 -4.99
CA PRO A 77 4.55 33.98 -5.87
C PRO A 77 5.93 34.61 -6.06
#